data_AF-A0A0C2N4R0-F1
#
_entry.id   AF-A0A0C2N4R0-F1
#
_cell.length_a   1.000
_cell.length_b   1.000
_cell.length_c   1.000
_cell.angle_alpha   90.00
_cell.angle_beta   90.00
_cell.angle_gamma   90.00
#
_symmetry.space_group_name_H-M   'P 1'
#
loop_
_entity.id
_entity.type
_entity.pdbx_description
1 polymer ?
#
loop_
_entity_poly.entity_id
_entity_poly.type
_entity_poly.pdbx_seq_one_letter_code
_entity_poly.pdbx_strand_id
1 'polypeptide(L)'
;MYLLSCWCLLFPYLSNCGNSERIITHNEELLKTVTHEQDFNGKKIKTWVYKATESQSHNDLKMCYDDTHHLAYVFSSRIYTNRTHLSLYMIELQNHNISLLLHGDNTHTGMLKHVICKSGVLIHVYHGDIGIWSRFHDDRNMFFDHVGTVEEVLMSDYNPDDLALLTEDNKVRHVINCSYITWINQKKNG
;
A
#
# COMPACT_ATOMS: atom_id res chain seq x y z
N MET A 1 -51.95 -10.58 4.60
CA MET A 1 -50.86 -11.04 3.71
C MET A 1 -50.54 -9.89 2.77
N TYR A 2 -49.61 -9.03 3.15
CA TYR A 2 -49.16 -7.89 2.35
C TYR A 2 -47.67 -8.04 2.13
N LEU A 3 -47.28 -8.27 0.87
CA LEU A 3 -45.91 -8.24 0.38
C LEU A 3 -45.48 -6.77 0.33
N LEU A 4 -44.69 -6.33 1.30
CA LEU A 4 -43.98 -5.05 1.24
C LEU A 4 -42.57 -5.32 0.76
N SER A 5 -42.42 -5.25 -0.57
CA SER A 5 -41.16 -5.04 -1.25
C SER A 5 -40.59 -3.68 -0.85
N CYS A 6 -39.43 -3.64 -0.22
CA CYS A 6 -38.68 -2.39 -0.04
C CYS A 6 -37.26 -2.57 -0.60
N TRP A 7 -37.17 -2.41 -1.92
CA TRP A 7 -36.19 -1.61 -2.64
C TRP A 7 -34.86 -1.38 -1.92
N CYS A 8 -33.88 -2.22 -2.26
CA CYS A 8 -32.47 -1.90 -2.10
C CYS A 8 -32.18 -0.57 -2.82
N LEU A 9 -32.00 0.51 -2.08
CA LEU A 9 -31.38 1.73 -2.58
C LEU A 9 -29.90 1.44 -2.85
N LEU A 10 -29.60 0.85 -4.01
CA LEU A 10 -28.28 0.92 -4.61
C LEU A 10 -28.12 2.36 -5.11
N PHE A 11 -27.52 3.22 -4.30
CA PHE A 11 -27.02 4.49 -4.80
C PHE A 11 -25.89 4.20 -5.79
N PRO A 12 -25.98 4.64 -7.06
CA PRO A 12 -24.81 4.72 -7.91
C PRO A 12 -24.08 5.98 -7.47
N TYR A 13 -23.24 5.86 -6.44
CA TYR A 13 -22.15 6.82 -6.31
C TYR A 13 -21.22 6.56 -7.48
N LEU A 14 -21.46 7.27 -8.59
CA LEU A 14 -20.45 7.58 -9.57
C LEU A 14 -19.40 8.40 -8.82
N SER A 15 -18.50 7.71 -8.11
CA SER A 15 -17.20 8.26 -7.78
C SER A 15 -16.57 8.60 -9.12
N ASN A 16 -16.49 9.90 -9.40
CA ASN A 16 -15.53 10.44 -10.35
C ASN A 16 -14.14 10.07 -9.81
N CYS A 17 -13.69 8.84 -10.04
CA CYS A 17 -12.29 8.48 -9.92
C CYS A 17 -11.57 9.29 -11.00
N GLY A 18 -11.14 10.50 -10.65
CA GLY A 18 -10.15 11.22 -11.43
C GLY A 18 -8.93 10.32 -11.48
N ASN A 19 -8.68 9.69 -12.62
CA ASN A 19 -7.59 8.74 -12.82
C ASN A 19 -6.25 9.44 -12.57
N SER A 20 -5.77 9.41 -11.35
CA SER A 20 -4.40 9.75 -10.99
C SER A 20 -3.62 8.44 -10.83
N GLU A 21 -3.35 7.80 -11.96
CA GLU A 21 -2.42 6.66 -11.99
C GLU A 21 -0.99 7.19 -11.82
N ARG A 22 -0.22 6.60 -10.90
CA ARG A 22 1.21 6.88 -10.75
C ARG A 22 2.02 5.61 -10.92
N ILE A 23 3.08 5.70 -11.71
CA ILE A 23 3.96 4.57 -12.02
C ILE A 23 4.98 4.42 -10.89
N ILE A 24 5.09 3.24 -10.28
CA ILE A 24 6.21 2.93 -9.38
C ILE A 24 7.38 2.42 -10.21
N THR A 25 8.58 2.95 -9.99
CA THR A 25 9.82 2.38 -10.55
C THR A 25 10.53 1.48 -9.54
N HIS A 26 11.13 0.40 -10.03
CA HIS A 26 11.80 -0.63 -9.23
C HIS A 26 13.32 -0.48 -9.33
N ASN A 27 14.05 -0.53 -8.21
CA ASN A 27 15.50 -0.43 -8.20
C ASN A 27 16.15 -1.32 -7.12
N GLU A 28 16.80 -2.40 -7.53
CA GLU A 28 17.51 -3.33 -6.63
C GLU A 28 18.94 -2.88 -6.31
N GLU A 29 19.54 -2.00 -7.12
CA GLU A 29 20.94 -1.56 -6.96
C GLU A 29 21.15 -0.72 -5.69
N LEU A 30 20.07 -0.22 -5.10
CA LEU A 30 20.06 0.58 -3.88
C LEU A 30 20.02 -0.27 -2.60
N LEU A 31 20.33 -1.56 -2.70
CA LEU A 31 20.31 -2.54 -1.61
C LEU A 31 21.66 -3.26 -1.53
N LYS A 32 22.18 -3.44 -0.32
CA LYS A 32 23.32 -4.31 -0.06
C LYS A 32 22.90 -5.48 0.82
N THR A 33 23.19 -6.70 0.40
CA THR A 33 22.83 -7.91 1.16
C THR A 33 24.06 -8.47 1.87
N VAL A 34 23.90 -8.80 3.16
CA VAL A 34 24.87 -9.52 3.96
C VAL A 34 24.18 -10.76 4.51
N THR A 35 24.77 -11.93 4.31
CA THR A 35 24.23 -13.19 4.83
C THR A 35 25.07 -13.63 6.02
N HIS A 36 24.42 -13.88 7.15
CA HIS A 36 25.04 -14.46 8.33
C HIS A 36 24.54 -15.91 8.50
N GLU A 37 25.46 -16.84 8.75
CA GLU A 37 25.12 -18.22 9.11
C GLU A 37 25.62 -18.46 10.53
N GLN A 38 24.76 -19.00 11.38
CA GLN A 38 25.08 -19.35 12.78
C GLN A 38 24.57 -20.75 13.10
N ASP A 39 25.29 -21.48 13.94
CA ASP A 39 24.87 -22.79 14.42
C ASP A 39 24.14 -22.62 15.77
N PHE A 40 22.91 -23.10 15.86
CA PHE A 40 22.09 -23.04 17.07
C PHE A 40 21.42 -24.39 17.31
N ASN A 41 21.81 -25.07 18.39
CA ASN A 41 21.35 -26.43 18.74
C ASN A 41 21.52 -27.45 17.59
N GLY A 42 22.67 -27.39 16.90
CA GLY A 42 22.98 -28.26 15.76
C GLY A 42 22.16 -27.98 14.50
N LYS A 43 21.42 -26.86 14.46
CA LYS A 43 20.76 -26.34 13.26
C LYS A 43 21.49 -25.10 12.78
N LYS A 44 21.81 -25.09 11.48
CA LYS A 44 22.30 -23.89 10.80
C LYS A 44 21.14 -22.93 10.56
N ILE A 45 21.21 -21.76 11.20
CA ILE A 45 20.30 -20.64 10.98
C ILE A 45 20.98 -19.66 10.02
N LYS A 46 20.33 -19.37 8.91
CA LYS A 46 20.73 -18.30 7.97
C LYS A 46 19.91 -17.06 8.24
N THR A 47 20.58 -15.92 8.33
CA THR A 47 19.97 -14.60 8.48
C THR A 47 20.39 -13.73 7.31
N TRP A 48 19.44 -13.16 6.60
CA TRP A 48 19.71 -12.17 5.55
C TRP A 48 19.52 -10.77 6.13
N VAL A 49 20.56 -9.95 6.00
CA VAL A 49 20.57 -8.56 6.42
C VAL A 49 20.67 -7.71 5.18
N TYR A 50 19.67 -6.85 4.99
CA TYR A 50 19.62 -5.95 3.86
C TYR A 50 19.85 -4.53 4.34
N LYS A 51 20.85 -3.89 3.74
CA LYS A 51 21.18 -2.50 3.99
C LYS A 51 20.59 -1.66 2.87
N ALA A 52 19.43 -1.08 3.14
CA ALA A 52 18.80 -0.07 2.32
C ALA A 52 19.63 1.22 2.35
N THR A 53 20.14 1.68 1.20
CA THR A 53 21.07 2.82 1.15
C THR A 53 20.37 4.16 1.33
N GLU A 54 19.19 4.34 0.75
CA GLU A 54 18.42 5.59 0.88
C GLU A 54 17.92 5.82 2.30
N SER A 55 17.48 4.75 2.98
CA SER A 55 16.90 4.85 4.32
C SER A 55 17.91 4.99 5.45
N GLN A 56 19.23 4.93 5.20
CA GLN A 56 20.25 4.94 6.27
C GLN A 56 20.20 6.18 7.15
N SER A 57 19.56 7.24 6.67
CA SER A 57 19.46 8.50 7.37
C SER A 57 18.06 8.80 7.89
N HIS A 58 17.08 7.95 7.57
CA HIS A 58 15.67 8.11 7.95
C HIS A 58 15.45 7.70 9.40
N ASN A 59 14.58 8.43 10.09
CA ASN A 59 14.33 8.29 11.51
C ASN A 59 12.98 7.62 11.82
N ASP A 60 12.05 7.63 10.86
CA ASP A 60 10.74 7.01 11.02
C ASP A 60 10.64 5.77 10.14
N LEU A 61 10.30 4.65 10.75
CA LEU A 61 10.15 3.35 10.09
C LEU A 61 8.78 2.77 10.44
N LYS A 62 8.06 2.32 9.42
CA LYS A 62 6.82 1.55 9.56
C LYS A 62 6.93 0.30 8.70
N MET A 63 6.34 -0.79 9.17
CA MET A 63 6.35 -2.06 8.45
C MET A 63 4.94 -2.61 8.39
N CYS A 64 4.63 -3.26 7.29
CA CYS A 64 3.43 -4.05 7.13
C CYS A 64 3.79 -5.42 6.55
N TYR A 65 3.17 -6.48 7.07
CA TYR A 65 3.38 -7.85 6.61
C TYR A 65 2.09 -8.45 6.06
N ASP A 66 2.14 -8.91 4.81
CA ASP A 66 1.11 -9.71 4.17
C ASP A 66 1.50 -11.19 4.28
N ASP A 67 0.78 -11.91 5.13
CA ASP A 67 0.98 -13.33 5.39
C ASP A 67 0.60 -14.23 4.22
N THR A 68 -0.34 -13.77 3.38
CA THR A 68 -0.89 -14.55 2.27
C THR A 68 0.13 -14.71 1.15
N HIS A 69 0.87 -13.64 0.84
CA HIS A 69 1.91 -13.63 -0.21
C HIS A 69 3.33 -13.62 0.34
N HIS A 70 3.48 -13.68 1.67
CA HIS A 70 4.77 -13.58 2.35
C HIS A 70 5.57 -12.34 1.94
N LEU A 71 4.88 -11.21 1.86
CA LEU A 71 5.46 -9.91 1.50
C LEU A 71 5.59 -9.05 2.75
N ALA A 72 6.72 -8.37 2.90
CA ALA A 72 6.85 -7.29 3.87
C ALA A 72 7.09 -5.97 3.15
N TYR A 73 6.30 -4.96 3.49
CA TYR A 73 6.48 -3.59 3.05
C TYR A 73 7.15 -2.79 4.16
N VAL A 74 8.25 -2.13 3.85
CA VAL A 74 8.98 -1.27 4.80
C VAL A 74 8.93 0.15 4.28
N PHE A 75 8.22 1.01 5.02
CA PHE A 75 8.19 2.43 4.79
C PHE A 75 9.24 3.10 5.66
N SER A 76 10.00 3.99 5.06
CA SER A 76 11.04 4.74 5.73
C SER A 76 10.94 6.20 5.35
N SER A 77 10.83 7.10 6.32
CA SER A 77 10.74 8.53 6.06
C SER A 77 11.72 9.38 6.84
N ARG A 78 12.10 10.50 6.23
CA ARG A 78 12.83 11.59 6.87
C ARG A 78 12.21 12.93 6.53
N ILE A 79 11.96 13.73 7.54
CA ILE A 79 11.52 15.12 7.37
C ILE A 79 12.75 16.01 7.31
N TYR A 80 12.94 16.71 6.19
CA TYR A 80 13.92 17.77 6.01
C TYR A 80 13.19 19.08 5.83
N THR A 81 13.26 19.95 6.84
CA THR A 81 12.55 21.24 6.87
C THR A 81 11.06 21.09 6.55
N ASN A 82 10.66 21.25 5.29
CA ASN A 82 9.29 21.15 4.79
C ASN A 82 9.09 20.05 3.74
N ARG A 83 10.09 19.19 3.51
CA ARG A 83 10.00 18.06 2.59
C ARG A 83 10.14 16.75 3.33
N THR A 84 9.21 15.84 3.11
CA THR A 84 9.32 14.46 3.58
C THR A 84 9.93 13.62 2.46
N HIS A 85 11.07 13.02 2.72
CA HIS A 85 11.65 11.99 1.86
C HIS A 85 11.11 10.65 2.33
N LEU A 86 10.48 9.89 1.43
CA LEU A 86 9.92 8.59 1.71
C LEU A 86 10.55 7.55 0.77
N SER A 87 10.99 6.43 1.35
CA SER A 87 11.37 5.23 0.62
C SER A 87 10.43 4.09 1.03
N LEU A 88 9.92 3.35 0.05
CA LEU A 88 9.09 2.16 0.26
C LEU A 88 9.84 0.95 -0.27
N TYR A 89 10.14 -0.02 0.59
CA TYR A 89 10.72 -1.30 0.18
C TYR A 89 9.67 -2.39 0.20
N MET A 90 9.72 -3.29 -0.78
CA MET A 90 8.97 -4.54 -0.80
C MET A 90 9.95 -5.70 -0.69
N ILE A 91 9.66 -6.62 0.23
CA ILE A 91 10.49 -7.77 0.57
C ILE A 91 9.66 -9.02 0.28
N GLU A 92 10.10 -9.84 -0.66
CA GLU A 92 9.56 -11.18 -0.89
C GLU A 92 10.29 -12.17 0.00
N LEU A 93 9.66 -12.59 1.09
CA LEU A 93 10.33 -13.40 2.12
C LEU A 93 10.67 -14.81 1.62
N GLN A 94 9.88 -15.37 0.71
CA GLN A 94 10.13 -16.69 0.12
C GLN A 94 11.33 -16.69 -0.82
N ASN A 95 11.45 -15.65 -1.65
CA ASN A 95 12.47 -15.56 -2.68
C ASN A 95 13.73 -14.82 -2.22
N HIS A 96 13.68 -14.19 -1.04
CA HIS A 96 14.74 -13.33 -0.50
C HIS A 96 15.05 -12.12 -1.41
N ASN A 97 14.08 -11.69 -2.20
CA ASN A 97 14.18 -10.53 -3.06
C ASN A 97 13.73 -9.28 -2.31
N ILE A 98 14.47 -8.19 -2.49
CA ILE A 98 14.06 -6.88 -2.00
C ILE A 98 14.08 -5.88 -3.14
N SER A 99 13.05 -5.07 -3.15
CA SER A 99 12.74 -4.10 -4.18
C SER A 99 12.54 -2.74 -3.54
N LEU A 100 13.29 -1.72 -3.95
CA LEU A 100 12.91 -0.33 -3.66
C LEU A 100 11.84 0.10 -4.66
N LEU A 101 10.70 0.49 -4.13
CA LEU A 101 9.53 1.00 -4.84
C LEU A 101 9.58 2.53 -4.82
N LEU A 102 9.96 3.12 -5.96
CA LEU A 102 10.01 4.56 -6.14
C LEU A 102 8.64 5.06 -6.59
N HIS A 103 8.03 5.97 -5.84
CA HIS A 103 6.64 6.44 -6.01
C HIS A 103 6.32 7.12 -7.37
N GLY A 104 7.31 7.35 -8.23
CA GLY A 104 7.18 8.07 -9.51
C GLY A 104 7.01 9.59 -9.39
N ASP A 105 6.48 10.06 -8.26
CA ASP A 105 6.44 11.47 -7.88
C ASP A 105 7.39 11.74 -6.70
N ASN A 106 8.57 12.27 -7.04
CA ASN A 106 9.60 12.62 -6.07
C ASN A 106 9.27 13.91 -5.29
N THR A 107 8.13 14.54 -5.57
CA THR A 107 7.66 15.76 -4.91
C THR A 107 6.59 15.52 -3.85
N HIS A 108 6.13 14.27 -3.69
CA HIS A 108 5.18 13.92 -2.64
C HIS A 108 5.84 14.03 -1.26
N THR A 109 5.27 14.84 -0.37
CA THR A 109 5.85 15.18 0.95
C THR A 109 5.00 14.74 2.15
N GLY A 110 4.21 13.68 2.01
CA GLY A 110 3.33 13.19 3.07
C GLY A 110 4.03 12.29 4.10
N MET A 111 3.64 12.41 5.38
CA MET A 111 3.98 11.41 6.40
C MET A 111 2.98 10.27 6.35
N LEU A 112 3.43 9.01 6.43
CA LEU A 112 2.55 7.86 6.42
C LEU A 112 1.63 7.85 7.65
N LYS A 113 0.31 7.96 7.44
CA LYS A 113 -0.73 7.89 8.47
C LYS A 113 -1.13 6.44 8.70
N HIS A 114 -1.77 5.82 7.71
CA HIS A 114 -2.22 4.42 7.73
C HIS A 114 -1.48 3.57 6.71
N VAL A 115 -1.33 2.29 7.03
CA VAL A 115 -0.84 1.25 6.12
C VAL A 115 -1.59 -0.03 6.40
N ILE A 116 -2.08 -0.66 5.35
CA ILE A 116 -2.67 -2.00 5.35
C ILE A 116 -2.03 -2.77 4.20
N CYS A 117 -1.62 -3.99 4.46
CA CYS A 117 -1.14 -4.90 3.44
C CYS A 117 -1.68 -6.30 3.72
N LYS A 118 -2.46 -6.82 2.78
CA LYS A 118 -3.14 -8.10 2.95
C LYS A 118 -3.51 -8.64 1.59
N SER A 119 -3.28 -9.94 1.40
CA SER A 119 -3.70 -10.67 0.20
C SER A 119 -3.25 -10.00 -1.10
N GLY A 120 -2.00 -9.52 -1.13
CA GLY A 120 -1.34 -8.97 -2.31
C GLY A 120 -1.70 -7.52 -2.58
N VAL A 121 -2.50 -6.91 -1.71
CA VAL A 121 -2.91 -5.50 -1.80
C VAL A 121 -2.15 -4.70 -0.75
N LEU A 122 -1.54 -3.60 -1.17
CA LEU A 122 -0.99 -2.56 -0.30
C LEU A 122 -1.90 -1.33 -0.39
N ILE A 123 -2.40 -0.86 0.74
CA ILE A 123 -3.12 0.42 0.88
C ILE A 123 -2.37 1.28 1.88
N HIS A 124 -2.18 2.55 1.55
CA HIS A 124 -1.63 3.51 2.49
C HIS A 124 -2.20 4.90 2.29
N VAL A 125 -2.09 5.68 3.36
CA VAL A 125 -2.63 7.04 3.46
C VAL A 125 -1.55 7.93 4.03
N TYR A 126 -1.39 9.13 3.49
CA TYR A 126 -0.52 10.14 4.05
C TYR A 126 -1.31 11.18 4.84
N HIS A 127 -0.67 11.79 5.85
CA HIS A 127 -1.25 12.91 6.57
C HIS A 127 -1.49 14.11 5.64
N GLY A 128 -2.72 14.63 5.65
CA GLY A 128 -3.12 15.78 4.83
C GLY A 128 -3.46 15.44 3.38
N ASP A 129 -3.26 14.19 2.95
CA ASP A 129 -3.71 13.72 1.64
C ASP A 129 -5.23 13.53 1.63
N ILE A 130 -5.84 13.86 0.50
CA ILE A 130 -7.28 13.79 0.26
C ILE A 130 -7.70 12.48 -0.42
N GLY A 131 -7.01 11.39 -0.10
CA GLY A 131 -7.26 10.11 -0.73
C GLY A 131 -6.48 8.94 -0.14
N ILE A 132 -6.60 7.80 -0.82
CA ILE A 132 -5.83 6.59 -0.53
C ILE A 132 -4.94 6.24 -1.70
N TRP A 133 -3.79 5.65 -1.38
CA TRP A 133 -2.88 5.06 -2.36
C TRP A 133 -2.97 3.55 -2.25
N SER A 134 -3.24 2.87 -3.37
CA SER A 134 -3.36 1.41 -3.43
C SER A 134 -2.47 0.81 -4.50
N ARG A 135 -1.97 -0.40 -4.26
CA ARG A 135 -1.19 -1.17 -5.23
C ARG A 135 -1.49 -2.66 -5.08
N PHE A 136 -1.48 -3.39 -6.19
CA PHE A 136 -1.37 -4.84 -6.23
C PHE A 136 0.08 -5.27 -6.38
N HIS A 137 0.49 -6.32 -5.68
CA HIS A 137 1.85 -6.87 -5.72
C HIS A 137 2.32 -7.16 -7.16
N ASP A 138 1.48 -7.83 -7.94
CA ASP A 138 1.78 -8.24 -9.33
C ASP A 138 1.80 -7.06 -10.31
N ASP A 139 1.27 -5.90 -9.90
CA ASP A 139 1.26 -4.68 -10.70
C ASP A 139 2.43 -3.77 -10.31
N ARG A 140 2.98 -3.06 -11.28
CA ARG A 140 4.00 -2.00 -11.06
C ARG A 140 3.35 -0.65 -10.76
N ASN A 141 2.05 -0.52 -10.99
CA ASN A 141 1.35 0.74 -10.82
C ASN A 141 0.84 0.92 -9.40
N MET A 142 0.82 2.19 -8.99
CA MET A 142 0.10 2.64 -7.80
C MET A 142 -1.08 3.49 -8.26
N PHE A 143 -2.20 3.30 -7.59
CA PHE A 143 -3.44 4.00 -7.88
C PHE A 143 -3.75 4.95 -6.74
N PHE A 144 -4.19 6.15 -7.09
CA PHE A 144 -4.72 7.11 -6.14
C PHE A 144 -6.24 7.21 -6.32
N ASP A 145 -6.99 7.03 -5.23
CA ASP A 145 -8.42 7.29 -5.21
C ASP A 145 -8.75 8.46 -4.29
N HIS A 146 -9.51 9.41 -4.85
CA HIS A 146 -9.81 10.68 -4.21
C HIS A 146 -11.06 10.54 -3.33
N VAL A 147 -10.86 10.02 -2.12
CA VAL A 147 -11.94 9.73 -1.16
C VAL A 147 -12.17 10.83 -0.11
N GLY A 148 -11.31 11.86 -0.09
CA GLY A 148 -11.26 12.89 0.96
C GLY A 148 -10.20 12.58 2.03
N THR A 149 -10.02 13.47 3.02
CA THR A 149 -9.08 13.26 4.12
C THR A 149 -9.49 12.03 4.94
N VAL A 150 -8.65 11.01 4.96
CA VAL A 150 -8.96 9.74 5.64
C VAL A 150 -8.48 9.77 7.10
N GLU A 151 -9.38 9.41 8.01
CA GLU A 151 -9.15 9.29 9.45
C GLU A 151 -8.90 7.87 9.92
N GLU A 152 -9.62 6.89 9.36
CA GLU A 152 -9.41 5.48 9.67
C GLU A 152 -9.62 4.62 8.43
N VAL A 153 -8.92 3.48 8.39
CA VAL A 153 -8.95 2.51 7.31
C VAL A 153 -9.14 1.13 7.92
N LEU A 154 -10.17 0.41 7.47
CA LEU A 154 -10.42 -0.98 7.86
C LEU A 154 -10.59 -1.83 6.61
N MET A 155 -9.86 -2.95 6.55
CA MET A 155 -10.00 -3.94 5.49
C MET A 155 -10.62 -5.21 6.08
N SER A 156 -11.56 -5.81 5.35
CA SER A 156 -12.20 -7.05 5.79
C SER A 156 -11.17 -8.18 5.88
N ASP A 157 -11.30 -9.00 6.94
CA ASP A 157 -10.44 -10.15 7.13
C ASP A 157 -10.73 -11.30 6.16
N TYR A 158 -11.92 -11.31 5.57
CA TYR A 158 -12.42 -12.38 4.70
C TYR A 158 -12.33 -12.03 3.22
N ASN A 159 -12.41 -10.74 2.89
CA ASN A 159 -12.35 -10.26 1.52
C ASN A 159 -11.49 -8.98 1.46
N PRO A 160 -10.23 -9.07 0.99
CA PRO A 160 -9.32 -7.92 0.94
C PRO A 160 -9.80 -6.81 -0.01
N ASP A 161 -10.76 -7.09 -0.90
CA ASP A 161 -11.40 -6.09 -1.76
C ASP A 161 -12.47 -5.25 -1.04
N ASP A 162 -12.86 -5.61 0.18
CA ASP A 162 -13.86 -4.88 0.97
C ASP A 162 -13.16 -3.98 2.00
N LEU A 163 -13.21 -2.67 1.72
CA LEU A 163 -12.53 -1.61 2.46
C LEU A 163 -13.56 -0.61 3.00
N ALA A 164 -13.48 -0.31 4.30
CA ALA A 164 -14.20 0.79 4.92
C ALA A 164 -13.25 1.94 5.28
N LEU A 165 -13.63 3.16 4.92
CA LEU A 165 -12.87 4.39 5.17
C LEU A 165 -13.74 5.32 6.00
N LEU A 166 -13.23 5.77 7.15
CA LEU A 166 -13.77 6.93 7.84
C LEU A 166 -12.97 8.14 7.40
N THR A 167 -13.66 9.20 7.00
CA THR A 167 -13.03 10.47 6.60
C THR A 167 -13.35 11.58 7.59
N GLU A 168 -12.60 12.67 7.48
CA GLU A 168 -12.75 13.87 8.33
C GLU A 168 -14.16 14.49 8.26
N ASP A 169 -14.86 14.35 7.13
CA ASP A 169 -16.27 14.76 7.01
C ASP A 169 -17.27 13.80 7.69
N ASN A 170 -16.80 12.91 8.56
CA ASN A 170 -17.56 11.91 9.33
C ASN A 170 -18.42 10.97 8.46
N LYS A 171 -18.01 10.77 7.20
CA LYS A 171 -18.69 9.84 6.29
C LYS A 171 -17.91 8.55 6.20
N VAL A 172 -18.59 7.43 6.47
CA VAL A 172 -18.06 6.11 6.18
C VAL A 172 -18.25 5.82 4.70
N ARG A 173 -17.15 5.63 3.97
CA ARG A 173 -17.15 5.21 2.57
C ARG A 173 -16.77 3.74 2.53
N HIS A 174 -17.66 2.94 1.97
CA HIS A 174 -17.37 1.54 1.65
C HIS A 174 -16.87 1.48 0.21
N VAL A 175 -15.60 1.14 0.06
CA VAL A 175 -14.99 0.85 -1.23
C VAL A 175 -15.03 -0.65 -1.39
N ILE A 176 -16.03 -1.12 -2.14
CA ILE A 176 -16.08 -2.49 -2.62
C ILE A 176 -15.29 -2.49 -3.90
N ASN A 177 -14.34 -3.42 -4.02
CA ASN A 177 -13.64 -3.74 -5.25
C ASN A 177 -12.45 -2.81 -5.57
N CYS A 178 -11.33 -3.03 -4.87
CA CYS A 178 -10.03 -2.53 -5.35
C CYS A 178 -9.72 -3.03 -6.78
N SER A 179 -10.27 -4.18 -7.19
CA SER A 179 -10.14 -4.73 -8.54
C SER A 179 -10.98 -4.01 -9.64
N TYR A 180 -11.86 -3.06 -9.29
CA TYR A 180 -12.56 -2.21 -10.27
C TYR A 180 -11.61 -1.15 -10.84
N ILE A 181 -10.58 -0.79 -10.07
CA ILE A 181 -9.46 0.04 -10.52
C ILE A 181 -8.69 -0.67 -11.65
N THR A 182 -8.50 -2.00 -11.55
CA THR A 182 -7.91 -2.81 -12.63
C THR A 182 -8.85 -3.03 -13.82
N TRP A 183 -10.17 -3.11 -13.61
CA TRP A 183 -11.14 -3.29 -14.72
C TRP A 183 -11.31 -2.05 -15.61
N ILE A 184 -11.16 -0.83 -15.06
CA ILE A 184 -11.13 0.42 -15.85
C ILE A 184 -9.93 0.43 -16.80
N ASN A 185 -8.81 -0.16 -16.41
CA ASN A 185 -7.58 -0.19 -17.23
C ASN A 185 -7.62 -1.24 -18.35
N GLN A 186 -8.30 -2.38 -18.16
CA GLN A 186 -8.49 -3.33 -19.25
C GLN A 186 -9.35 -2.77 -20.40
N LYS A 187 -10.31 -1.88 -20.11
CA LYS A 187 -11.14 -1.24 -21.15
C LYS A 187 -10.44 -0.13 -21.95
N LYS A 188 -9.27 0.36 -21.52
CA LYS A 188 -8.50 1.38 -22.25
C LYS A 188 -7.44 0.80 -23.20
N ASN A 189 -7.19 -0.51 -23.14
CA ASN A 189 -6.24 -1.21 -24.00
C ASN A 189 -6.91 -2.11 -25.05
N GLY A 190 -8.16 -1.80 -25.43
CA GLY A 190 -8.90 -2.45 -26.51
C GLY A 190 -9.14 -1.51 -27.69
#